data_AF-A0A9P6ZNE1-F1
#
_entry.id   AF-A0A9P6ZNE1-F1
#
_cell.length_a   1.000
_cell.length_b   1.000
_cell.length_c   1.000
_cell.angle_alpha   90.00
_cell.angle_beta   90.00
_cell.angle_gamma   90.00
#
_symmetry.space_group_name_H-M   'P 1'
#
loop_
_entity.id
_entity.type
_entity.pdbx_description
1 polymer ?
#
loop_
_entity_poly.entity_id
_entity_poly.type
_entity_poly.pdbx_seq_one_letter_code
_entity_poly.pdbx_strand_id
1 'polypeptide(L)'
;MCSKRHCLLRTAKIVFCSPRVFRWTGPDPDHHFSTAIVAPVASRLCRIFGIWSNIQDITVTNITFSVDSDNSVMPLFPEIPSLRTLYVGQATFLSAGSVAAIFCVNRMASLQRVRLVDAYCESIWGSRIRRSDIEKAAQIIMFPQDVVQYEGVLSRIRKLLTCEKKTERIIGGDRVEGSIFLV
;
A
#
# COMPACT_ATOMS: atom_id res chain seq x y z
N MET A 1 14.07 14.56 33.00
CA MET A 1 13.15 13.43 33.26
C MET A 1 11.76 13.81 32.76
N CYS A 2 11.36 13.39 31.55
CA CYS A 2 10.03 13.66 31.02
C CYS A 2 9.31 12.34 30.77
N SER A 3 8.18 12.16 31.46
CA SER A 3 7.45 10.91 31.64
C SER A 3 6.60 10.55 30.42
N LYS A 4 6.73 9.30 29.97
CA LYS A 4 5.87 8.63 28.99
C LYS A 4 4.44 8.51 29.53
N ARG A 5 3.42 9.02 28.83
CA ARG A 5 2.02 8.56 28.98
C ARG A 5 1.28 8.51 27.64
N HIS A 6 1.16 7.28 27.15
CA HIS A 6 -0.06 6.67 26.60
C HIS A 6 -1.00 7.56 25.79
N CYS A 7 -0.87 7.49 24.47
CA CYS A 7 -1.90 7.92 23.53
C CYS A 7 -2.54 6.69 22.87
N LEU A 8 -3.39 6.01 23.63
CA LEU A 8 -4.28 4.96 23.14
C LEU A 8 -5.74 5.43 23.33
N LEU A 9 -6.49 5.38 22.23
CA LEU A 9 -7.97 5.33 22.17
C LEU A 9 -8.75 6.60 22.58
N ARG A 10 -8.87 7.56 21.64
CA ARG A 10 -10.10 8.36 21.46
C ARG A 10 -10.45 8.47 19.98
N THR A 11 -11.21 7.51 19.50
CA THR A 11 -11.71 7.35 18.12
C THR A 11 -12.76 8.39 17.68
N ALA A 12 -13.05 9.41 18.49
CA ALA A 12 -14.12 10.39 18.23
C ALA A 12 -13.63 11.77 17.71
N LYS A 13 -12.31 12.02 17.59
CA LYS A 13 -11.79 13.37 17.28
C LYS A 13 -10.98 13.51 15.99
N ILE A 14 -10.92 12.47 15.15
CA ILE A 14 -10.12 12.47 13.90
C ILE A 14 -10.96 12.83 12.66
N VAL A 15 -12.30 12.87 12.78
CA VAL A 15 -13.21 13.13 11.64
C VAL A 15 -13.24 14.60 11.22
N PHE A 16 -12.89 15.55 12.09
CA PHE A 16 -12.99 16.99 11.80
C PHE A 16 -11.78 17.57 11.04
N CYS A 17 -10.69 16.81 10.95
CA CYS A 17 -9.49 17.23 10.22
C CYS A 17 -9.48 16.52 8.88
N SER A 18 -9.52 17.28 7.77
CA SER A 18 -9.27 16.78 6.42
C SER A 18 -7.84 17.21 6.02
N PRO A 19 -6.80 16.46 6.43
CA PRO A 19 -5.42 16.83 6.17
C PRO A 19 -5.10 16.72 4.68
N ARG A 20 -4.12 17.50 4.22
CA ARG A 20 -3.52 17.33 2.88
C ARG A 20 -2.48 16.22 2.84
N VAL A 21 -1.81 15.97 3.97
CA VAL A 21 -0.70 15.02 4.08
C VAL A 21 -0.89 14.19 5.35
N PHE A 22 -0.83 12.88 5.21
CA PHE A 22 -0.78 11.93 6.32
C PHE A 22 0.54 11.16 6.26
N ARG A 23 1.27 11.14 7.38
CA ARG A 23 2.52 10.39 7.50
C ARG A 23 2.53 9.60 8.80
N TRP A 24 2.67 8.30 8.66
CA TRP A 24 3.05 7.40 9.73
C TRP A 24 4.33 6.66 9.32
N THR A 25 5.40 6.93 10.04
CA THR A 25 6.64 6.15 9.96
C THR A 25 6.81 5.44 11.29
N GLY A 26 7.05 4.13 11.24
CA GLY A 26 7.27 3.32 12.43
C GLY A 26 8.42 3.89 13.28
N PRO A 27 8.40 3.64 14.60
CA PRO A 27 9.43 4.13 15.51
C PRO A 27 10.76 3.39 15.36
N ASP A 28 10.78 2.31 14.59
CA ASP A 28 11.91 1.40 14.52
C ASP A 28 13.01 1.92 13.57
N PRO A 29 14.28 1.64 13.90
CA PRO A 29 15.39 1.93 13.00
C PRO A 29 15.20 1.27 11.63
N ASP A 30 15.79 1.87 10.60
CA ASP A 30 15.66 1.47 9.20
C ASP A 30 15.99 -0.02 8.91
N HIS A 31 16.71 -0.71 9.79
CA HIS A 31 17.12 -2.11 9.64
C HIS A 31 16.27 -3.10 10.46
N HIS A 32 15.28 -2.64 11.23
CA HIS A 32 14.38 -3.50 12.00
C HIS A 32 13.01 -3.59 11.32
N PHE A 33 12.56 -4.82 11.10
CA PHE A 33 11.20 -5.06 10.66
C PHE A 33 10.30 -5.36 11.87
N SER A 34 9.43 -4.41 12.21
CA SER A 34 8.33 -4.62 13.14
C SER A 34 7.01 -4.18 12.53
N THR A 35 5.92 -4.63 13.15
CA THR A 35 4.56 -4.17 12.84
C THR A 35 4.12 -3.19 13.92
N ALA A 36 3.89 -1.94 13.53
CA ALA A 36 3.33 -0.90 14.39
C ALA A 36 1.82 -0.73 14.18
N ILE A 37 1.34 -0.95 12.95
CA ILE A 37 -0.08 -0.93 12.59
C ILE A 37 -0.51 -2.35 12.25
N VAL A 38 -1.33 -2.96 13.11
CA VAL A 38 -1.90 -4.30 12.91
C VAL A 38 -3.13 -4.28 11.99
N ALA A 39 -3.46 -5.43 11.40
CA ALA A 39 -4.54 -5.57 10.39
C ALA A 39 -5.88 -4.90 10.73
N PRO A 40 -6.47 -5.08 11.93
CA PRO A 40 -7.73 -4.41 12.26
C PRO A 40 -7.62 -2.87 12.25
N VAL A 41 -6.45 -2.33 12.63
CA VAL A 41 -6.19 -0.89 12.62
C VAL A 41 -5.93 -0.40 11.20
N ALA A 42 -5.20 -1.17 10.39
CA ALA A 42 -4.97 -0.89 8.98
C ALA A 42 -6.28 -0.76 8.20
N SER A 43 -7.20 -1.72 8.35
CA SER A 43 -8.53 -1.68 7.72
C SER A 43 -9.30 -0.41 8.09
N ARG A 44 -9.32 -0.05 9.37
CA ARG A 44 -9.99 1.17 9.84
C ARG A 44 -9.32 2.43 9.30
N LEU A 45 -8.00 2.45 9.20
CA LEU A 45 -7.23 3.57 8.66
C LEU A 45 -7.52 3.78 7.17
N CYS A 46 -7.53 2.70 6.37
CA CYS A 46 -7.91 2.76 4.96
C CYS A 46 -9.31 3.36 4.77
N ARG A 47 -10.27 2.97 5.62
CA ARG A 47 -11.63 3.55 5.59
C ARG A 47 -11.64 5.04 5.92
N ILE A 48 -10.84 5.48 6.88
CA ILE A 48 -10.74 6.90 7.27
C ILE A 48 -10.14 7.74 6.14
N PHE A 49 -9.15 7.22 5.41
CA PHE A 49 -8.57 7.94 4.27
C PHE A 49 -9.61 8.28 3.19
N GLY A 50 -10.61 7.41 2.98
CA GLY A 50 -11.75 7.70 2.09
C GLY A 50 -12.63 8.87 2.50
N ILE A 51 -12.58 9.27 3.77
CA ILE A 51 -13.40 10.37 4.30
C ILE A 51 -12.66 11.72 4.11
N TRP A 52 -11.34 11.71 4.01
CA TRP A 52 -10.54 12.93 3.91
C TRP A 52 -10.51 13.49 2.49
N SER A 53 -11.47 14.36 2.18
CA SER A 53 -11.62 14.99 0.86
C SER A 53 -10.40 15.77 0.35
N ASN A 54 -9.51 16.23 1.23
CA ASN A 54 -8.34 17.04 0.87
C ASN A 54 -7.03 16.24 0.87
N ILE A 55 -7.04 14.94 1.20
CA ILE A 55 -5.81 14.16 1.32
C ILE A 55 -5.16 13.98 -0.05
N GLN A 56 -3.89 14.32 -0.15
CA GLN A 56 -3.10 14.24 -1.38
C GLN A 56 -1.93 13.29 -1.23
N ASP A 57 -1.33 13.21 -0.04
CA ASP A 57 -0.17 12.37 0.21
C ASP A 57 -0.41 11.46 1.43
N ILE A 58 -0.30 10.16 1.21
CA ILE A 58 -0.37 9.14 2.25
C ILE A 58 0.98 8.42 2.31
N THR A 59 1.59 8.39 3.49
CA THR A 59 2.79 7.61 3.79
C THR A 59 2.50 6.76 5.01
N VAL A 60 2.62 5.44 4.89
CA VAL A 60 2.43 4.51 6.00
C VAL A 60 3.51 3.44 5.94
N THR A 61 4.19 3.20 7.06
CA THR A 61 5.15 2.10 7.20
C THR A 61 4.82 1.16 8.35
N ASN A 62 5.48 -0.01 8.39
CA ASN A 62 5.38 -0.98 9.48
C ASN A 62 3.93 -1.41 9.71
N ILE A 63 3.27 -1.79 8.62
CA ILE A 63 1.84 -2.04 8.56
C ILE A 63 1.57 -3.48 8.13
N THR A 64 0.60 -4.11 8.78
CA THR A 64 0.07 -5.41 8.39
C THR A 64 -1.35 -5.22 7.89
N PHE A 65 -1.66 -5.79 6.73
CA PHE A 65 -3.01 -5.83 6.17
C PHE A 65 -3.71 -7.14 6.54
N SER A 66 -5.04 -7.14 6.42
CA SER A 66 -5.83 -8.36 6.63
C SER A 66 -5.59 -9.34 5.49
N VAL A 67 -5.42 -10.62 5.85
CA VAL A 67 -5.53 -11.71 4.91
C VAL A 67 -7.02 -11.96 4.72
N ASP A 68 -7.61 -11.36 3.70
CA ASP A 68 -8.96 -11.74 3.31
C ASP A 68 -8.87 -13.09 2.60
N SER A 69 -9.48 -14.12 3.17
CA SER A 69 -9.53 -15.48 2.61
C SER A 69 -10.37 -15.55 1.33
N ASP A 70 -11.21 -14.54 1.12
CA ASP A 70 -11.93 -14.37 -0.12
C ASP A 70 -11.03 -13.63 -1.11
N ASN A 71 -10.92 -14.18 -2.32
CA ASN A 71 -10.34 -13.56 -3.52
C ASN A 71 -11.08 -12.29 -3.97
N SER A 72 -11.65 -11.53 -3.02
CA SER A 72 -12.39 -10.32 -3.26
C SER A 72 -11.42 -9.28 -3.86
N VAL A 73 -11.78 -8.84 -5.05
CA VAL A 73 -11.09 -7.78 -5.80
C VAL A 73 -11.44 -6.44 -5.17
N MET A 74 -11.19 -6.30 -3.87
CA MET A 74 -11.50 -5.07 -3.15
C MET A 74 -10.26 -4.16 -3.18
N PRO A 75 -10.44 -2.89 -3.57
CA PRO A 75 -9.34 -1.95 -3.59
C PRO A 75 -8.81 -1.71 -2.18
N LEU A 76 -7.49 -1.56 -2.06
CA LEU A 76 -6.78 -1.34 -0.80
C LEU A 76 -7.35 -0.16 0.00
N PHE A 77 -7.83 0.84 -0.73
CA PHE A 77 -8.51 2.02 -0.23
C PHE A 77 -9.85 2.15 -0.95
N PRO A 78 -10.86 2.78 -0.32
CA PRO A 78 -11.96 3.37 -1.09
C PRO A 78 -11.41 4.38 -2.11
N GLU A 79 -12.24 4.84 -3.04
CA GLU A 79 -11.84 5.88 -3.97
C GLU A 79 -11.48 7.19 -3.22
N ILE A 80 -10.31 7.74 -3.49
CA ILE A 80 -9.81 9.00 -2.92
C ILE A 80 -9.44 9.93 -4.08
N PRO A 81 -10.38 10.72 -4.62
CA PRO A 81 -10.17 11.49 -5.85
C PRO A 81 -9.03 12.51 -5.78
N SER A 82 -8.72 13.01 -4.58
CA SER A 82 -7.66 13.98 -4.33
C SER A 82 -6.26 13.37 -4.19
N LEU A 83 -6.14 12.05 -4.07
CA LEU A 83 -4.87 11.38 -3.78
C LEU A 83 -3.90 11.51 -4.95
N ARG A 84 -2.68 11.99 -4.66
CA ARG A 84 -1.58 12.17 -5.61
C ARG A 84 -0.46 11.17 -5.35
N THR A 85 -0.09 10.98 -4.10
CA THR A 85 1.03 10.11 -3.70
C THR A 85 0.59 9.10 -2.66
N LEU A 86 0.90 7.83 -2.91
CA LEU A 86 0.78 6.75 -1.96
C LEU A 86 2.14 6.11 -1.73
N TYR A 87 2.59 6.07 -0.48
CA TYR A 87 3.77 5.34 -0.05
C TYR A 87 3.37 4.31 1.01
N VAL A 88 3.70 3.05 0.75
CA VAL A 88 3.50 1.93 1.67
C VAL A 88 4.83 1.22 1.87
N GLY A 89 5.37 1.28 3.09
CA GLY A 89 6.67 0.72 3.44
C GLY A 89 6.56 -0.40 4.46
N GLN A 90 7.48 -1.38 4.43
CA GLN A 90 7.57 -2.44 5.43
C GLN A 90 6.19 -3.06 5.71
N ALA A 91 5.53 -3.49 4.64
CA ALA A 91 4.15 -3.92 4.67
C ALA A 91 4.04 -5.42 4.52
N THR A 92 3.20 -6.06 5.33
CA THR A 92 2.96 -7.51 5.26
C THR A 92 1.51 -7.80 4.91
N PHE A 93 1.30 -8.94 4.27
CA PHE A 93 0.00 -9.42 3.82
C PHE A 93 -0.71 -8.42 2.87
N LEU A 94 0.07 -7.63 2.12
CA LEU A 94 -0.48 -6.68 1.15
C LEU A 94 -0.86 -7.43 -0.14
N SER A 95 -2.15 -7.49 -0.44
CA SER A 95 -2.65 -8.13 -1.65
C SER A 95 -2.28 -7.35 -2.92
N ALA A 96 -1.62 -8.03 -3.87
CA ALA A 96 -1.37 -7.49 -5.21
C ALA A 96 -2.69 -7.12 -5.93
N GLY A 97 -3.76 -7.89 -5.69
CA GLY A 97 -5.10 -7.60 -6.21
C GLY A 97 -5.69 -6.30 -5.67
N SER A 98 -5.55 -6.05 -4.36
CA SER A 98 -6.02 -4.80 -3.76
C SER A 98 -5.26 -3.57 -4.25
N VAL A 99 -3.96 -3.73 -4.56
CA VAL A 99 -3.18 -2.68 -5.22
C VAL A 99 -3.61 -2.49 -6.67
N ALA A 100 -3.79 -3.58 -7.43
CA ALA A 100 -4.26 -3.52 -8.81
C ALA A 100 -5.63 -2.82 -8.93
N ALA A 101 -6.55 -3.10 -7.99
CA ALA A 101 -7.87 -2.50 -7.94
C ALA A 101 -7.86 -0.98 -7.74
N ILE A 102 -6.79 -0.37 -7.20
CA ILE A 102 -6.61 1.09 -7.21
C ILE A 102 -6.61 1.63 -8.65
N PHE A 103 -5.96 0.92 -9.57
CA PHE A 103 -5.85 1.31 -10.97
C PHE A 103 -7.05 0.85 -11.79
N CYS A 104 -7.56 -0.35 -11.54
CA CYS A 104 -8.65 -0.94 -12.32
C CYS A 104 -10.03 -0.40 -11.94
N VAL A 105 -10.32 -0.34 -10.64
CA VAL A 105 -11.66 -0.05 -10.09
C VAL A 105 -11.78 1.42 -9.71
N ASN A 106 -10.93 1.92 -8.80
CA ASN A 106 -11.06 3.29 -8.30
C ASN A 106 -10.65 4.35 -9.34
N ARG A 107 -9.76 3.99 -10.28
CA ARG A 107 -9.29 4.84 -11.38
C ARG A 107 -8.80 6.24 -10.96
N MET A 108 -8.43 6.46 -9.69
CA MET A 108 -8.15 7.76 -9.05
C MET A 108 -7.37 8.72 -9.95
N ALA A 109 -8.05 9.65 -10.62
CA ALA A 109 -7.49 10.43 -11.73
C ALA A 109 -6.28 11.29 -11.34
N SER A 110 -6.27 11.81 -10.10
CA SER A 110 -5.20 12.66 -9.58
C SER A 110 -3.94 11.89 -9.18
N LEU A 111 -3.97 10.56 -9.19
CA LEU A 111 -2.85 9.73 -8.72
C LEU A 111 -1.64 9.89 -9.63
N GLN A 112 -0.52 10.29 -9.03
CA GLN A 112 0.75 10.58 -9.70
C GLN A 112 1.82 9.56 -9.37
N ARG A 113 1.75 8.93 -8.18
CA ARG A 113 2.78 8.00 -7.73
C ARG A 113 2.28 7.01 -6.67
N VAL A 114 2.63 5.74 -6.85
CA VAL A 114 2.46 4.68 -5.85
C VAL A 114 3.83 4.02 -5.63
N ARG A 115 4.31 4.02 -4.39
CA ARG A 115 5.58 3.40 -4.02
C ARG A 115 5.33 2.33 -2.97
N LEU A 116 5.72 1.10 -3.29
CA LEU A 116 5.72 -0.04 -2.38
C LEU A 116 7.17 -0.36 -2.04
N VAL A 117 7.56 -0.23 -0.77
CA VAL A 117 8.95 -0.46 -0.33
C VAL A 117 8.97 -1.58 0.70
N ASP A 118 9.69 -2.67 0.43
CA ASP A 118 9.69 -3.87 1.28
C ASP A 118 8.26 -4.31 1.65
N ALA A 119 7.41 -4.42 0.64
CA ALA A 119 6.04 -4.89 0.77
C ALA A 119 5.95 -6.38 0.39
N TYR A 120 5.23 -7.16 1.19
CA TYR A 120 5.13 -8.62 1.09
C TYR A 120 3.67 -9.05 0.88
N CYS A 121 3.45 -10.03 0.00
CA CYS A 121 2.15 -10.67 -0.19
C CYS A 121 1.71 -11.45 1.06
N GLU A 122 2.68 -11.92 1.83
CA GLU A 122 2.48 -12.77 3.00
C GLU A 122 3.17 -12.15 4.23
N SER A 123 3.72 -12.99 5.11
CA SER A 123 4.61 -12.55 6.18
C SER A 123 5.89 -11.92 5.62
N ILE A 124 6.67 -11.32 6.52
CA ILE A 124 8.01 -10.83 6.19
C ILE A 124 8.88 -11.92 5.58
N TRP A 125 8.64 -13.21 5.83
CA TRP A 125 9.45 -14.32 5.28
C TRP A 125 9.04 -14.73 3.86
N GLY A 126 7.90 -14.25 3.37
CA GLY A 126 7.42 -14.53 2.03
C GLY A 126 8.12 -13.68 0.96
N SER A 127 7.64 -13.81 -0.28
CA SER A 127 8.10 -13.00 -1.40
C SER A 127 7.68 -11.54 -1.26
N ARG A 128 8.55 -10.64 -1.73
CA ARG A 128 8.17 -9.24 -1.94
C ARG A 128 7.26 -9.13 -3.15
N ILE A 129 6.33 -8.19 -3.08
CA ILE A 129 5.45 -7.84 -4.20
C ILE A 129 6.30 -7.27 -5.33
N ARG A 130 6.16 -7.87 -6.51
CA ARG A 130 6.74 -7.36 -7.75
C ARG A 130 5.68 -6.62 -8.55
N ARG A 131 6.11 -5.73 -9.44
CA ARG A 131 5.18 -5.06 -10.34
C ARG A 131 4.42 -6.06 -11.21
N SER A 132 5.09 -7.12 -11.67
CA SER A 132 4.50 -8.23 -12.45
C SER A 132 3.39 -8.97 -11.71
N ASP A 133 3.43 -9.07 -10.38
CA ASP A 133 2.32 -9.65 -9.59
C ASP A 133 1.07 -8.77 -9.67
N ILE A 134 1.25 -7.45 -9.65
CA ILE A 134 0.17 -6.46 -9.77
C ILE A 134 -0.36 -6.39 -11.19
N GLU A 135 0.50 -6.51 -12.22
CA GLU A 135 0.07 -6.59 -13.62
C GLU A 135 -0.79 -7.84 -13.87
N LYS A 136 -0.37 -9.01 -13.37
CA LYS A 136 -1.16 -10.26 -13.43
C LYS A 136 -2.48 -10.13 -12.68
N ALA A 137 -2.47 -9.52 -11.49
CA ALA A 137 -3.69 -9.28 -10.75
C ALA A 137 -4.63 -8.33 -11.53
N ALA A 138 -4.13 -7.25 -12.11
CA ALA A 138 -4.91 -6.34 -12.95
C ALA A 138 -5.55 -7.06 -14.15
N GLN A 139 -4.85 -8.02 -14.75
CA GLN A 139 -5.38 -8.86 -15.82
C GLN A 139 -6.60 -9.65 -15.37
N ILE A 140 -6.53 -10.31 -14.21
CA ILE A 140 -7.63 -11.09 -13.63
C ILE A 140 -8.85 -10.19 -13.36
N ILE A 141 -8.63 -8.95 -12.91
CA ILE A 141 -9.71 -7.99 -12.61
C ILE A 141 -10.43 -7.52 -13.88
N MET A 142 -9.70 -7.30 -14.97
CA MET A 142 -10.24 -6.71 -16.20
C MET A 142 -10.78 -7.73 -17.20
N PHE A 143 -10.36 -9.00 -17.11
CA PHE A 143 -10.86 -10.04 -18.02
C PHE A 143 -12.30 -10.45 -17.69
N PRO A 144 -13.16 -10.73 -18.70
CA PRO A 144 -12.91 -10.72 -20.15
C PRO A 144 -13.36 -9.42 -20.87
N GLN A 145 -13.52 -8.31 -20.16
CA GLN A 145 -14.43 -7.25 -20.58
C GLN A 145 -13.84 -6.27 -21.61
N ASP A 146 -12.55 -5.93 -21.57
CA ASP A 146 -12.02 -4.89 -22.47
C ASP A 146 -10.47 -4.86 -22.58
N VAL A 147 -9.94 -5.33 -23.71
CA VAL A 147 -8.49 -5.39 -24.00
C VAL A 147 -7.88 -3.99 -24.11
N VAL A 148 -8.61 -3.01 -24.65
CA VAL A 148 -8.11 -1.64 -24.86
C VAL A 148 -7.99 -0.91 -23.51
N GLN A 149 -9.00 -1.07 -22.63
CA GLN A 149 -8.92 -0.52 -21.28
C GLN A 149 -7.82 -1.18 -20.46
N TYR A 150 -7.60 -2.48 -20.62
CA TYR A 150 -6.52 -3.19 -19.93
C TYR A 150 -5.13 -2.63 -20.28
N GLU A 151 -4.84 -2.38 -21.57
CA GLU A 151 -3.55 -1.80 -21.98
C GLU A 151 -3.34 -0.38 -21.43
N GLY A 152 -4.41 0.42 -21.36
CA GLY A 152 -4.39 1.73 -20.72
C GLY A 152 -4.07 1.64 -19.22
N VAL A 153 -4.63 0.65 -18.53
CA VAL A 153 -4.35 0.39 -17.10
C VAL A 153 -2.94 -0.11 -16.89
N LEU A 154 -2.44 -1.04 -17.71
CA LEU A 154 -1.05 -1.51 -17.64
C LEU A 154 -0.06 -0.38 -17.85
N SER A 155 -0.27 0.46 -18.85
CA SER A 155 0.55 1.64 -19.11
C SER A 155 0.59 2.58 -17.89
N ARG A 156 -0.56 2.72 -17.22
CA ARG A 156 -0.68 3.53 -16.01
C ARG A 156 0.02 2.90 -14.80
N ILE A 157 -0.12 1.59 -14.59
CA ILE A 157 0.62 0.84 -13.56
C ILE A 157 2.12 1.02 -13.78
N ARG A 158 2.61 0.73 -14.98
CA ARG A 158 4.05 0.84 -15.31
C ARG A 158 4.62 2.23 -15.09
N LYS A 159 3.83 3.27 -15.33
CA LYS A 159 4.23 4.67 -15.16
C LYS A 159 4.21 5.13 -13.70
N LEU A 160 3.20 4.75 -12.93
CA LEU A 160 2.95 5.35 -11.61
C LEU A 160 3.41 4.48 -10.44
N LEU A 161 3.51 3.16 -10.62
CA LEU A 161 3.85 2.21 -9.57
C LEU A 161 5.34 1.84 -9.60
N THR A 162 5.99 1.96 -8.44
CA THR A 162 7.28 1.33 -8.18
C THR A 162 7.17 0.35 -7.03
N CYS A 163 7.75 -0.83 -7.21
CA CYS A 163 7.99 -1.80 -6.15
C CYS A 163 9.50 -1.80 -5.89
N GLU A 164 9.92 -1.58 -4.66
CA GLU A 164 11.31 -1.33 -4.29
C GLU A 164 11.73 -2.26 -3.14
N LYS A 165 12.95 -2.77 -3.19
CA LYS A 165 13.61 -3.41 -2.04
C LYS A 165 14.51 -2.38 -1.36
N LYS A 166 14.38 -2.19 -0.04
CA LYS A 166 15.27 -1.32 0.75
C LYS A 166 16.11 -2.14 1.73
N THR A 167 15.53 -3.17 2.34
CA THR A 167 16.19 -3.97 3.37
C THR A 167 16.90 -5.19 2.76
N GLU A 168 18.16 -5.41 3.13
CA GLU A 168 18.92 -6.60 2.74
C GLU A 168 18.36 -7.88 3.36
N ARG A 169 18.39 -8.98 2.61
CA ARG A 169 18.01 -10.30 3.11
C ARG A 169 18.89 -11.40 2.56
N ILE A 170 19.23 -12.33 3.45
CA ILE A 170 20.03 -13.54 3.14
C ILE A 170 19.14 -14.64 2.55
N ILE A 171 17.85 -14.67 2.92
CA ILE A 171 16.86 -15.71 2.51
C ILE A 171 15.75 -15.02 1.71
N GLY A 172 15.34 -15.61 0.57
CA GLY A 172 14.26 -15.10 -0.30
C GLY A 172 14.69 -14.61 -1.69
N GLY A 173 15.96 -14.77 -2.07
CA GLY A 173 16.44 -14.57 -3.45
C GLY A 173 16.66 -13.12 -3.89
N ASP A 174 16.14 -12.13 -3.17
CA ASP A 174 16.33 -10.71 -3.46
C ASP A 174 17.56 -10.13 -2.73
N ARG A 175 18.77 -10.40 -3.22
CA ARG A 175 19.99 -9.70 -2.74
C ARG A 175 19.96 -8.24 -3.18
N VAL A 176 20.48 -7.32 -2.36
CA VAL A 176 20.57 -5.88 -2.71
C VAL A 176 21.65 -5.61 -3.77
N GLU A 177 22.49 -6.59 -4.07
CA GLU A 177 23.32 -6.63 -5.27
C GLU A 177 22.45 -6.75 -6.54
N GLY A 178 21.92 -5.62 -7.02
CA GLY A 178 21.10 -5.54 -8.22
C GLY A 178 20.19 -4.30 -8.24
N SER A 179 19.35 -4.18 -9.26
CA SER A 179 18.35 -3.10 -9.35
C SER A 179 17.50 -3.02 -8.08
N ILE A 180 17.28 -1.81 -7.55
CA ILE A 180 16.37 -1.54 -6.41
C ILE A 180 14.92 -1.85 -6.75
N PHE A 181 14.58 -1.86 -8.04
CA PHE A 181 13.21 -2.06 -8.53
C PHE A 181 12.89 -3.55 -8.71
N LEU A 182 11.73 -3.94 -8.20
CA LEU A 182 11.14 -5.26 -8.32
C LEU A 182 10.12 -5.24 -9.47
N VAL A 183 10.56 -5.68 -10.64
CA VAL A 183 9.75 -5.76 -11.87
C VAL A 183 9.00 -7.07 -11.94
#